data_AF-A0A3B4ADF2-F1
#
_entry.id   AF-A0A3B4ADF2-F1
#
_cell.length_a   1.000
_cell.length_b   1.000
_cell.length_c   1.000
_cell.angle_alpha   90.00
_cell.angle_beta   90.00
_cell.angle_gamma   90.00
#
_symmetry.space_group_name_H-M   'P 1'
#
loop_
_entity.id
_entity.type
_entity.pdbx_description
1 polymer ?
#
loop_
_entity_poly.entity_id
_entity_poly.type
_entity_poly.pdbx_seq_one_letter_code
_entity_poly.pdbx_strand_id
1 'polypeptide(L)'
;GRMSRTEEVNKMTENVYKVHSCLVLWSLLSHLLHKYSQLNLKGPYYTIGILEQFNPSLKNFVIMGKHYEKALTGVTVAAKGYFDALVKLGELASDSQGSKELGDTLFQMAEVHRQIQVQLEDVLKLFHSELLAQLEQKLELDIKYLTVSLSQFSLPRRVNPA
;
A
#
# COMPACT_ATOMS: atom_id res chain seq x y z
N GLY A 1 27.19 -0.19 25.48
CA GLY A 1 27.25 -1.64 25.26
C GLY A 1 27.46 -1.89 23.79
N ARG A 2 28.38 -2.80 23.43
CA ARG A 2 28.67 -3.14 22.03
C ARG A 2 27.49 -3.97 21.51
N MET A 3 26.78 -3.46 20.50
CA MET A 3 25.65 -4.17 19.89
C MET A 3 26.11 -5.55 19.40
N SER A 4 25.28 -6.57 19.64
CA SER A 4 25.55 -7.92 19.15
C SER A 4 25.46 -7.93 17.62
N ARG A 5 26.40 -8.60 16.93
CA ARG A 5 26.38 -8.73 15.46
C ARG A 5 25.04 -9.28 14.94
N THR A 6 24.32 -10.07 15.72
CA THR A 6 23.00 -10.60 15.36
C THR A 6 21.87 -9.57 15.42
N GLU A 7 21.95 -8.58 16.32
CA GLU A 7 20.97 -7.48 16.40
C GLU A 7 21.19 -6.44 15.29
N GLU A 8 22.45 -6.18 14.92
CA GLU A 8 22.76 -5.35 13.74
C GLU A 8 22.26 -5.99 12.45
N VAL A 9 22.48 -7.30 12.28
CA VAL A 9 22.02 -8.04 11.10
C VAL A 9 20.50 -8.11 11.05
N ASN A 10 19.78 -8.33 12.16
CA ASN A 10 18.32 -8.32 12.15
C ASN A 10 17.74 -6.93 11.85
N LYS A 11 18.32 -5.86 12.41
CA LYS A 11 17.86 -4.49 12.17
C LYS A 11 18.20 -3.99 10.75
N MET A 12 19.30 -4.46 10.16
CA MET A 12 19.58 -4.26 8.73
C MET A 12 18.64 -5.07 7.86
N THR A 13 18.38 -6.33 8.19
CA THR A 13 17.53 -7.22 7.39
C THR A 13 16.08 -6.75 7.36
N GLU A 14 15.52 -6.31 8.50
CA GLU A 14 14.15 -5.81 8.60
C GLU A 14 13.95 -4.47 7.85
N ASN A 15 14.93 -3.57 7.91
CA ASN A 15 14.92 -2.32 7.15
C ASN A 15 15.14 -2.56 5.65
N VAL A 16 15.96 -3.55 5.28
CA VAL A 16 16.10 -3.99 3.90
C VAL A 16 14.78 -4.55 3.39
N TYR A 17 14.01 -5.36 4.13
CA TYR A 17 12.71 -5.86 3.65
C TYR A 17 11.65 -4.77 3.48
N LYS A 18 11.57 -3.77 4.37
CA LYS A 18 10.61 -2.65 4.28
C LYS A 18 10.93 -1.70 3.12
N VAL A 19 12.21 -1.35 2.95
CA VAL A 19 12.67 -0.46 1.87
C VAL A 19 12.72 -1.19 0.52
N HIS A 20 13.12 -2.47 0.51
CA HIS A 20 13.14 -3.28 -0.72
C HIS A 20 11.72 -3.61 -1.20
N SER A 21 10.76 -3.88 -0.33
CA SER A 21 9.37 -4.11 -0.77
C SER A 21 8.75 -2.85 -1.37
N CYS A 22 8.99 -1.68 -0.78
CA CYS A 22 8.54 -0.40 -1.35
C CYS A 22 9.29 -0.03 -2.63
N LEU A 23 10.61 -0.22 -2.71
CA LEU A 23 11.40 0.05 -3.92
C LEU A 23 11.09 -0.93 -5.05
N VAL A 24 10.83 -2.20 -4.76
CA VAL A 24 10.43 -3.19 -5.76
C VAL A 24 9.02 -2.89 -6.27
N LEU A 25 8.08 -2.55 -5.39
CA LEU A 25 6.74 -2.12 -5.81
C LEU A 25 6.78 -0.80 -6.60
N TRP A 26 7.60 0.17 -6.19
CA TRP A 26 7.78 1.43 -6.92
C TRP A 26 8.47 1.22 -8.27
N SER A 27 9.50 0.37 -8.32
CA SER A 27 10.21 0.04 -9.57
C SER A 27 9.32 -0.76 -10.52
N LEU A 28 8.50 -1.69 -10.01
CA LEU A 28 7.52 -2.43 -10.80
C LEU A 28 6.41 -1.51 -11.30
N LEU A 29 5.90 -0.61 -10.45
CA LEU A 29 4.87 0.37 -10.82
C LEU A 29 5.41 1.38 -11.84
N SER A 30 6.63 1.89 -11.64
CA SER A 30 7.31 2.79 -12.57
C SER A 30 7.59 2.10 -13.92
N HIS A 31 8.03 0.83 -13.91
CA HIS A 31 8.19 0.04 -15.13
C HIS A 31 6.85 -0.23 -15.82
N LEU A 32 5.79 -0.54 -15.07
CA LEU A 32 4.43 -0.72 -15.62
C LEU A 32 3.92 0.58 -16.24
N LEU A 33 4.06 1.71 -15.56
CA LEU A 33 3.64 3.03 -16.03
C LEU A 33 4.48 3.50 -17.24
N HIS A 34 5.79 3.25 -17.25
CA HIS A 34 6.64 3.53 -18.41
C HIS A 34 6.29 2.63 -19.59
N LYS A 35 6.05 1.33 -19.36
CA LYS A 35 5.58 0.44 -20.42
C LYS A 35 4.20 0.87 -20.92
N TYR A 36 3.33 1.37 -20.05
CA TYR A 36 2.01 1.89 -20.39
C TYR A 36 2.07 3.18 -21.21
N SER A 37 2.96 4.11 -20.88
CA SER A 37 3.14 5.36 -21.67
C SER A 37 3.68 5.09 -23.06
N GLN A 38 4.56 4.09 -23.21
CA GLN A 38 5.11 3.63 -24.49
C GLN A 38 4.10 2.84 -25.34
N LEU A 39 3.01 2.35 -24.75
CA LEU A 39 1.95 1.60 -25.44
C LEU A 39 0.87 2.48 -26.08
N ASN A 40 0.89 3.79 -25.83
CA ASN A 40 -0.06 4.76 -26.39
C ASN A 40 0.14 5.05 -27.91
N LEU A 41 0.88 4.16 -28.61
CA LEU A 41 1.29 4.31 -30.01
C LEU A 41 0.89 3.14 -30.93
N LYS A 42 0.07 2.16 -30.47
CA LYS A 42 -0.16 0.91 -31.22
C LYS A 42 -1.63 0.56 -31.48
N GLY A 43 -2.30 1.27 -32.40
CA GLY A 43 -3.46 0.78 -33.19
C GLY A 43 -4.75 0.32 -32.45
N PRO A 44 -5.86 0.11 -33.17
CA PRO A 44 -7.21 -0.07 -32.60
C PRO A 44 -7.45 -1.40 -31.87
N TYR A 45 -6.66 -2.45 -32.15
CA TYR A 45 -6.80 -3.76 -31.49
C TYR A 45 -6.17 -3.80 -30.10
N TYR A 46 -5.18 -2.94 -29.84
CA TYR A 46 -4.49 -2.88 -28.55
C TYR A 46 -5.34 -2.16 -27.49
N THR A 47 -6.13 -1.18 -27.93
CA THR A 47 -7.10 -0.48 -27.09
C THR A 47 -8.24 -1.38 -26.59
N ILE A 48 -8.62 -2.41 -27.36
CA ILE A 48 -9.66 -3.38 -26.94
C ILE A 48 -9.14 -4.26 -25.80
N GLY A 49 -7.93 -4.82 -25.90
CA GLY A 49 -7.34 -5.65 -24.84
C GLY A 49 -7.11 -4.90 -23.52
N ILE A 50 -6.73 -3.62 -23.58
CA ILE A 50 -6.59 -2.78 -22.38
C ILE A 50 -7.95 -2.50 -21.74
N LEU A 51 -8.96 -2.14 -22.53
CA LEU A 51 -10.29 -1.79 -22.01
C LEU A 51 -11.05 -3.00 -21.47
N GLU A 52 -10.96 -4.15 -22.15
CA GLU A 52 -11.77 -5.34 -21.84
C GLU A 52 -11.10 -6.30 -20.84
N GLN A 53 -9.77 -6.32 -20.75
CA GLN A 53 -9.06 -7.29 -19.91
C GLN A 53 -8.22 -6.64 -18.81
N PHE A 54 -7.38 -5.66 -19.15
CA PHE A 54 -6.48 -5.04 -18.18
C PHE A 54 -7.23 -4.14 -17.19
N ASN A 55 -8.07 -3.21 -17.68
CA ASN A 55 -8.79 -2.26 -16.83
C ASN A 55 -9.74 -2.94 -15.83
N PRO A 56 -10.53 -3.97 -16.19
CA PRO A 56 -11.33 -4.72 -15.23
C PRO A 56 -10.47 -5.47 -14.18
N SER A 57 -9.32 -6.03 -14.59
CA SER A 57 -8.39 -6.68 -13.67
C SER A 57 -7.74 -5.69 -12.71
N LEU A 58 -7.35 -4.51 -13.20
CA LEU A 58 -6.81 -3.42 -12.39
C LEU A 58 -7.85 -2.89 -11.40
N LYS A 59 -9.11 -2.75 -11.83
CA LYS A 59 -10.23 -2.40 -10.94
C LYS A 59 -10.37 -3.40 -9.79
N ASN A 60 -10.35 -4.70 -10.09
CA ASN A 60 -10.40 -5.74 -9.06
C ASN A 60 -9.19 -5.69 -8.13
N PHE A 61 -7.99 -5.45 -8.67
CA PHE A 61 -6.77 -5.28 -7.87
C PHE A 61 -6.89 -4.11 -6.89
N VAL A 62 -7.39 -2.96 -7.34
CA VAL A 62 -7.65 -1.79 -6.47
C VAL A 62 -8.65 -2.14 -5.36
N ILE A 63 -9.75 -2.85 -5.67
CA ILE A 63 -10.74 -3.27 -4.66
C ILE A 63 -10.08 -4.16 -3.61
N MET A 64 -9.25 -5.13 -4.03
CA MET A 64 -8.50 -5.97 -3.10
C MET A 64 -7.49 -5.17 -2.28
N GLY A 65 -6.84 -4.17 -2.88
CA GLY A 65 -5.98 -3.23 -2.18
C GLY A 65 -6.71 -2.46 -1.08
N LYS A 66 -7.92 -1.97 -1.35
CA LYS A 66 -8.77 -1.30 -0.34
C LYS A 66 -9.20 -2.25 0.78
N HIS A 67 -9.50 -3.51 0.47
CA HIS A 67 -9.79 -4.51 1.51
C HIS A 67 -8.57 -4.78 2.39
N TYR A 68 -7.38 -4.87 1.78
CA TYR A 68 -6.12 -5.04 2.51
C TYR A 68 -5.82 -3.86 3.44
N GLU A 69 -5.96 -2.62 2.94
CA GLU A 69 -5.84 -1.40 3.73
C GLU A 69 -6.79 -1.41 4.95
N LYS A 70 -8.06 -1.77 4.72
CA LYS A 70 -9.07 -1.85 5.78
C LYS A 70 -8.71 -2.91 6.83
N ALA A 71 -8.21 -4.07 6.42
CA ALA A 71 -7.80 -5.12 7.34
C ALA A 71 -6.62 -4.66 8.22
N LEU A 72 -5.61 -4.03 7.62
CA LEU A 72 -4.46 -3.49 8.36
C LEU A 72 -4.84 -2.35 9.32
N THR A 73 -5.80 -1.51 8.93
CA THR A 73 -6.38 -0.48 9.81
C THR A 73 -7.09 -1.12 11.00
N GLY A 74 -7.84 -2.22 10.78
CA GLY A 74 -8.47 -2.98 11.85
C GLY A 74 -7.47 -3.56 12.86
N VAL A 75 -6.35 -4.12 12.36
CA VAL A 75 -5.26 -4.62 13.21
C VAL A 75 -4.65 -3.50 14.05
N THR A 76 -4.40 -2.33 13.43
CA THR A 76 -3.91 -1.12 14.11
C THR A 76 -4.79 -0.72 15.29
N VAL A 77 -6.10 -0.68 15.09
CA VAL A 77 -7.06 -0.30 16.14
C VAL A 77 -7.06 -1.32 17.28
N ALA A 78 -7.04 -2.62 16.95
CA ALA A 78 -6.99 -3.67 17.97
C ALA A 78 -5.67 -3.63 18.76
N ALA A 79 -4.54 -3.41 18.08
CA ALA A 79 -3.22 -3.31 18.68
C ALA A 79 -3.14 -2.14 19.66
N LYS A 80 -3.73 -0.98 19.32
CA LYS A 80 -3.83 0.16 20.24
C LYS A 80 -4.44 -0.21 21.58
N GLY A 81 -5.58 -0.92 21.59
CA GLY A 81 -6.23 -1.34 22.83
C GLY A 81 -5.37 -2.29 23.68
N TYR A 82 -4.61 -3.18 23.02
CA TYR A 82 -3.65 -4.05 23.71
C TYR A 82 -2.49 -3.26 24.34
N PHE A 83 -1.94 -2.28 23.62
CA PHE A 83 -0.84 -1.46 24.14
C PHE A 83 -1.30 -0.48 25.23
N ASP A 84 -2.51 0.08 25.13
CA ASP A 84 -3.09 0.91 26.20
C ASP A 84 -3.22 0.09 27.50
N ALA A 85 -3.65 -1.17 27.41
CA ALA A 85 -3.68 -2.08 28.55
C ALA A 85 -2.27 -2.42 29.09
N LEU A 86 -1.29 -2.57 28.19
CA LEU A 86 0.11 -2.81 28.54
C LEU A 86 0.72 -1.64 29.32
N VAL A 87 0.48 -0.40 28.87
CA VAL A 87 0.92 0.83 29.56
C VAL A 87 0.31 0.91 30.95
N LYS A 88 -1.00 0.68 31.08
CA LYS A 88 -1.68 0.67 32.37
C LYS A 88 -1.12 -0.38 33.33
N LEU A 89 -0.75 -1.56 32.83
CA LEU A 89 -0.07 -2.58 33.62
C LEU A 89 1.33 -2.13 34.06
N GLY A 90 2.06 -1.45 33.16
CA GLY A 90 3.35 -0.83 33.46
C GLY A 90 3.27 0.20 34.58
N GLU A 91 2.23 1.05 34.58
CA GLU A 91 1.96 2.04 35.65
C GLU A 91 1.76 1.36 37.00
N LEU A 92 0.88 0.35 37.07
CA LEU A 92 0.64 -0.42 38.31
C LEU A 92 1.90 -1.12 38.83
N ALA A 93 2.72 -1.67 37.93
CA ALA A 93 3.98 -2.33 38.30
C ALA A 93 5.02 -1.31 38.81
N SER A 94 5.12 -0.15 38.17
CA SER A 94 6.05 0.92 38.54
C SER A 94 5.72 1.58 39.89
N ASP A 95 4.42 1.66 40.23
CA ASP A 95 3.94 2.17 41.52
C ASP A 95 4.13 1.17 42.67
N SER A 96 4.43 -0.10 42.38
CA SER A 96 4.64 -1.13 43.39
C SER A 96 6.05 -1.08 44.00
N GLN A 97 6.17 -1.37 45.30
CA GLN A 97 7.48 -1.42 45.97
C GLN A 97 8.38 -2.60 45.54
N GLY A 98 7.86 -3.58 44.79
CA GLY A 98 8.58 -4.81 44.44
C GLY A 98 8.75 -5.09 42.94
N SER A 99 8.04 -4.38 42.05
CA SER A 99 7.99 -4.70 40.62
C SER A 99 8.35 -3.51 39.73
N LYS A 100 9.11 -2.55 40.25
CA LYS A 100 9.41 -1.31 39.53
C LYS A 100 10.16 -1.54 38.22
N GLU A 101 11.16 -2.42 38.23
CA GLU A 101 11.92 -2.82 37.02
C GLU A 101 11.04 -3.52 35.97
N LEU A 102 10.00 -4.24 36.41
CA LEU A 102 9.02 -4.83 35.52
C LEU A 102 8.18 -3.73 34.85
N GLY A 103 7.79 -2.70 35.59
CA GLY A 103 7.13 -1.51 35.04
C GLY A 103 7.95 -0.86 33.93
N ASP A 104 9.25 -0.64 34.17
CA ASP A 104 10.17 -0.08 33.17
C ASP A 104 10.27 -0.96 31.91
N THR A 105 10.29 -2.29 32.09
CA THR A 105 10.29 -3.24 30.97
C THR A 105 9.00 -3.16 30.15
N LEU A 106 7.84 -3.07 30.81
CA LEU A 106 6.55 -2.96 30.15
C LEU A 106 6.42 -1.64 29.37
N PHE A 107 6.95 -0.54 29.90
CA PHE A 107 7.00 0.72 29.18
C PHE A 107 7.93 0.68 27.96
N GLN A 108 9.09 0.03 28.06
CA GLN A 108 9.95 -0.18 26.90
C GLN A 108 9.26 -1.01 25.81
N MET A 109 8.55 -2.06 26.19
CA MET A 109 7.75 -2.85 25.25
C MET A 109 6.65 -2.00 24.59
N ALA A 110 5.91 -1.21 25.38
CA ALA A 110 4.87 -0.32 24.87
C ALA A 110 5.43 0.72 23.89
N GLU A 111 6.60 1.29 24.18
CA GLU A 111 7.24 2.30 23.32
C GLU A 111 7.73 1.70 22.00
N VAL A 112 8.35 0.52 22.02
CA VAL A 112 8.73 -0.19 20.78
C VAL A 112 7.50 -0.44 19.91
N HIS A 113 6.41 -0.89 20.53
CA HIS A 113 5.17 -1.13 19.82
C HIS A 113 4.53 0.15 19.28
N ARG A 114 4.59 1.26 20.02
CA ARG A 114 4.14 2.59 19.55
C ARG A 114 4.91 3.02 18.30
N GLN A 115 6.23 2.80 18.26
CA GLN A 115 7.05 3.15 17.09
C GLN A 115 6.70 2.30 15.87
N ILE A 116 6.50 1.00 16.04
CA ILE A 116 6.04 0.10 14.96
C ILE A 116 4.68 0.55 14.44
N GLN A 117 3.76 0.93 15.34
CA GLN A 117 2.42 1.39 15.00
C GLN A 117 2.45 2.68 14.15
N VAL A 118 3.25 3.67 14.54
CA VAL A 118 3.44 4.90 13.76
C VAL A 118 4.00 4.60 12.37
N GLN A 119 5.02 3.75 12.27
CA GLN A 119 5.57 3.36 10.97
C GLN A 119 4.54 2.66 10.08
N LEU A 120 3.71 1.78 10.65
CA LEU A 120 2.66 1.09 9.91
C LEU A 120 1.61 2.07 9.38
N GLU A 121 1.20 3.04 10.20
CA GLU A 121 0.23 4.07 9.81
C GLU A 121 0.77 4.94 8.66
N ASP A 122 2.05 5.32 8.70
CA ASP A 122 2.65 6.11 7.63
C ASP A 122 2.77 5.30 6.33
N VAL A 123 3.13 4.02 6.41
CA VAL A 123 3.13 3.13 5.24
C VAL A 123 1.72 2.95 4.67
N LEU A 124 0.70 2.84 5.52
CA LEU A 124 -0.70 2.76 5.08
C LEU A 124 -1.16 4.03 4.37
N LYS A 125 -0.79 5.22 4.86
CA LYS A 125 -1.08 6.49 4.19
C LYS A 125 -0.45 6.54 2.79
N LEU A 126 0.81 6.11 2.66
CA LEU A 126 1.49 6.07 1.36
C LEU A 126 0.86 5.04 0.43
N PHE A 127 0.54 3.85 0.93
CA PHE A 127 -0.17 2.82 0.16
C PHE A 127 -1.50 3.34 -0.39
N HIS A 128 -2.27 4.05 0.43
CA HIS A 128 -3.52 4.67 0.00
C HIS A 128 -3.29 5.79 -1.03
N SER A 129 -2.50 6.80 -0.67
CA SER A 129 -2.39 8.05 -1.43
C SER A 129 -1.51 7.95 -2.67
N GLU A 130 -0.43 7.16 -2.63
CA GLU A 130 0.52 7.05 -3.73
C GLU A 130 0.23 5.86 -4.64
N LEU A 131 -0.34 4.77 -4.13
CA LEU A 131 -0.61 3.58 -4.92
C LEU A 131 -2.09 3.47 -5.29
N LEU A 132 -2.99 3.34 -4.33
CA LEU A 132 -4.41 3.11 -4.63
C LEU A 132 -5.05 4.30 -5.36
N ALA A 133 -4.86 5.52 -4.85
CA ALA A 133 -5.45 6.72 -5.46
C ALA A 133 -4.90 6.99 -6.87
N GLN A 134 -3.60 6.80 -7.10
CA GLN A 134 -3.01 6.97 -8.42
C GLN A 134 -3.52 5.92 -9.43
N LEU A 135 -3.63 4.66 -9.00
CA LEU A 135 -4.19 3.59 -9.85
C LEU A 135 -5.66 3.84 -10.19
N GLU A 136 -6.45 4.32 -9.24
CA GLU A 136 -7.86 4.70 -9.48
C GLU A 136 -7.99 5.86 -10.45
N GLN A 137 -7.24 6.94 -10.22
CA GLN A 137 -7.27 8.10 -11.11
C GLN A 137 -6.84 7.69 -12.53
N LYS A 138 -5.81 6.85 -12.65
CA LYS A 138 -5.34 6.36 -13.94
C LYS A 138 -6.38 5.50 -14.64
N LEU A 139 -7.03 4.58 -13.92
CA LEU A 139 -8.11 3.75 -14.44
C LEU A 139 -9.28 4.61 -14.93
N GLU A 140 -9.69 5.64 -14.20
CA GLU A 140 -10.77 6.55 -14.62
C GLU A 140 -10.42 7.31 -15.90
N LEU A 141 -9.21 7.84 -15.98
CA LEU A 141 -8.74 8.54 -17.18
C LEU A 141 -8.69 7.59 -18.37
N ASP A 142 -8.14 6.39 -18.19
CA ASP A 142 -8.03 5.43 -19.28
C ASP A 142 -9.40 4.97 -19.79
N ILE A 143 -10.38 4.72 -18.91
CA ILE A 143 -11.76 4.43 -19.32
C ILE A 143 -12.32 5.60 -20.15
N LYS A 144 -12.17 6.85 -19.69
CA LYS A 144 -12.68 8.04 -20.40
C LYS A 144 -12.01 8.20 -21.78
N TYR A 145 -10.68 8.20 -21.85
CA TYR A 145 -9.94 8.42 -23.09
C TYR A 145 -10.10 7.29 -24.11
N LEU A 146 -10.05 6.04 -23.66
CA LEU A 146 -10.16 4.89 -24.55
C LEU A 146 -11.60 4.71 -25.06
N THR A 147 -12.62 4.99 -24.24
CA THR A 147 -14.02 4.94 -24.69
C THR A 147 -14.30 6.01 -25.75
N VAL A 148 -13.78 7.24 -25.57
CA VAL A 148 -13.88 8.30 -26.58
C VAL A 148 -13.15 7.91 -27.86
N SER A 149 -11.93 7.36 -27.76
CA SER A 149 -11.14 6.94 -28.91
C SER A 149 -11.79 5.78 -29.69
N LEU A 150 -12.38 4.80 -28.99
CA LEU A 150 -13.16 3.72 -29.60
C LEU A 150 -14.43 4.24 -30.29
N SER A 151 -15.13 5.20 -29.68
CA SER A 151 -16.32 5.82 -30.28
C SER A 151 -16.02 6.63 -31.56
N GLN A 152 -14.85 7.28 -31.62
CA GLN A 152 -14.38 7.98 -32.81
C GLN A 152 -13.94 7.02 -33.93
N PHE A 153 -13.38 5.86 -33.60
CA PHE A 153 -12.99 4.84 -34.59
C PHE A 153 -14.18 4.02 -35.13
N SER A 154 -15.24 3.86 -34.34
CA SER A 154 -16.48 3.16 -34.72
C SER A 154 -17.43 4.00 -35.59
N LEU A 155 -17.12 5.28 -35.80
CA LEU A 155 -17.78 6.16 -36.77
C LEU A 155 -16.77 6.55 -37.86
N PRO A 156 -16.62 5.76 -38.94
CA PRO A 156 -17.49 5.93 -40.11
C PRO A 156 -17.66 4.67 -41.00
N ARG A 157 -18.87 4.06 -41.04
CA ARG A 157 -19.46 3.41 -42.24
C ARG A 157 -21.00 3.42 -42.16
N ARG A 158 -21.61 4.60 -42.22
CA ARG A 158 -22.88 4.72 -42.94
C ARG A 158 -22.54 5.28 -44.32
N VAL A 159 -21.99 4.41 -45.16
CA VAL A 159 -22.06 4.63 -46.60
C VAL A 159 -23.52 4.36 -46.93
N ASN A 160 -24.29 5.43 -47.15
CA ASN A 160 -25.51 5.33 -47.94
C ASN A 160 -25.07 5.21 -49.40
N PRO A 161 -25.36 4.13 -50.12
CA PRO A 161 -25.59 4.24 -51.55
C PRO A 161 -27.09 4.47 -51.79
N ALA A 162 -27.34 5.40 -52.71
CA ALA A 162 -28.63 5.75 -53.29
C ALA A 162 -29.29 4.59 -54.05
#